data_AF-A0A428VUZ4-F1
#
_entry.id   AF-A0A428VUZ4-F1
#
_cell.length_a   1.000
_cell.length_b   1.000
_cell.length_c   1.000
_cell.angle_alpha   90.00
_cell.angle_beta   90.00
_cell.angle_gamma   90.00
#
_symmetry.space_group_name_H-M   'P 1'
#
loop_
_entity.id
_entity.type
_entity.pdbx_description
1 polymer ?
#
loop_
_entity_poly.entity_id
_entity_poly.type
_entity_poly.pdbx_seq_one_letter_code
_entity_poly.pdbx_strand_id
1 'polypeptide(L)' 'MGSARTGERYLNVEQVAEMLGTTVRFPRRLIEERRIEFVKLGRHVRIAESVLAEFIASNTVSPRTTAFKGAA' A
#
# COMPACT_ATOMS: atom_id res chain seq x y z
N MET A 1 -1.05 -9.79 12.88
CA MET A 1 -2.01 -9.48 13.96
C MET A 1 -2.08 -7.96 14.01
N GLY A 2 -2.99 -7.38 13.21
CA GLY A 2 -3.09 -5.94 12.96
C GLY A 2 -3.39 -5.20 14.25
N SER A 3 -2.35 -4.72 14.92
CA SER A 3 -2.50 -3.81 16.04
C SER A 3 -2.85 -2.46 15.42
N ALA A 4 -4.11 -2.05 15.51
CA ALA A 4 -4.46 -0.65 15.39
C ALA A 4 -3.72 0.06 16.53
N ARG A 5 -2.48 0.46 16.28
CA ARG A 5 -1.66 1.15 17.26
C ARG A 5 -2.32 2.51 17.46
N THR A 6 -2.73 2.78 18.69
CA THR A 6 -3.30 4.06 19.12
C THR A 6 -2.35 5.18 18.71
N GLY A 7 -2.56 5.79 17.53
CA GLY A 7 -1.62 6.71 16.89
C GLY A 7 -1.47 6.54 15.37
N GLU A 8 -2.04 5.51 14.74
CA GLU A 8 -1.95 5.34 13.29
C GLU A 8 -2.82 6.33 12.51
N ARG A 9 -2.23 6.90 11.45
CA ARG A 9 -2.93 7.80 10.54
C ARG A 9 -3.75 6.98 9.55
N TYR A 10 -5.04 7.30 9.48
CA TYR A 10 -6.00 6.69 8.58
C TYR A 10 -6.22 7.55 7.34
N LEU A 11 -5.68 7.09 6.22
CA LEU A 11 -5.76 7.74 4.92
C LEU A 11 -7.06 7.40 4.21
N ASN A 12 -7.62 8.37 3.49
CA ASN A 12 -8.74 8.12 2.59
C ASN A 12 -8.22 7.55 1.24
N VAL A 13 -9.14 7.10 0.39
CA VAL A 13 -8.81 6.47 -0.90
C VAL A 13 -8.03 7.40 -1.84
N GLU A 14 -8.31 8.71 -1.79
CA GLU A 14 -7.65 9.72 -2.62
C GLU A 14 -6.19 9.92 -2.17
N GLN A 15 -5.96 10.06 -0.87
CA GLN A 15 -4.62 10.17 -0.27
C GLN A 15 -3.78 8.92 -0.55
N VAL A 16 -4.38 7.73 -0.49
CA VAL A 16 -3.68 6.49 -0.84
C VAL A 16 -3.33 6.45 -2.31
N ALA A 17 -4.22 6.92 -3.20
CA ALA A 17 -3.93 7.02 -4.62
C ALA A 17 -2.75 7.96 -4.89
N GLU A 18 -2.75 9.15 -4.27
CA GLU A 18 -1.64 10.11 -4.33
C GLU A 18 -0.32 9.51 -3.82
N MET A 19 -0.33 8.85 -2.66
CA MET A 19 0.84 8.20 -2.06
C MET A 19 1.44 7.10 -2.95
N LEU A 20 0.58 6.32 -3.62
CA LEU A 20 1.01 5.27 -4.54
C LEU A 20 1.37 5.81 -5.93
N GLY A 21 1.14 7.09 -6.22
CA GLY A 21 1.26 7.64 -7.57
C GLY A 21 0.30 6.99 -8.57
N THR A 22 -0.87 6.53 -8.11
CA THR A 22 -1.89 5.84 -8.92
C THR A 22 -3.20 6.61 -8.93
N THR A 23 -4.20 6.12 -9.67
CA THR A 23 -5.56 6.70 -9.68
C THR A 23 -6.42 6.07 -8.58
N VAL A 24 -7.48 6.76 -8.15
CA VAL A 24 -8.46 6.29 -7.14
C VAL A 24 -9.05 4.91 -7.45
N ARG A 25 -9.08 4.51 -8.72
CA ARG A 25 -9.54 3.19 -9.16
C ARG A 25 -8.66 2.06 -8.62
N PHE A 26 -7.36 2.30 -8.45
CA PHE A 26 -6.42 1.29 -8.00
C PHE A 26 -6.61 0.94 -6.51
N PRO A 27 -6.65 1.90 -5.56
CA PRO A 27 -6.99 1.58 -4.17
C PRO A 27 -8.37 0.94 -4.02
N ARG A 28 -9.38 1.35 -4.81
CA ARG A 28 -10.70 0.69 -4.83
C ARG A 28 -10.59 -0.78 -5.23
N ARG A 29 -9.81 -1.08 -6.26
CA ARG A 29 -9.55 -2.44 -6.70
C ARG A 29 -8.82 -3.26 -5.63
N LEU A 30 -7.85 -2.69 -4.91
CA LEU A 30 -7.18 -3.36 -3.79
C LEU A 30 -8.17 -3.73 -2.67
N ILE A 31 -9.15 -2.87 -2.40
CA ILE A 31 -10.20 -3.11 -1.39
C ILE A 31 -11.16 -4.22 -1.87
N GLU A 32 -11.62 -4.14 -3.12
CA GLU A 32 -12.52 -5.14 -3.72
C GLU A 32 -11.89 -6.54 -3.77
N GLU A 33 -10.61 -6.61 -4.15
CA GLU A 33 -9.82 -7.84 -4.17
C GLU A 33 -9.31 -8.26 -2.78
N ARG A 34 -9.59 -7.48 -1.73
CA ARG A 34 -9.15 -7.69 -0.34
C ARG A 34 -7.63 -7.88 -0.20
N ARG A 35 -6.85 -7.16 -0.99
CA ARG A 35 -5.37 -7.19 -0.97
C ARG A 35 -4.75 -6.37 0.16
N ILE A 36 -5.52 -5.49 0.80
CA ILE A 36 -5.09 -4.66 1.92
C ILE A 36 -6.16 -4.64 3.01
N GLU A 37 -5.73 -4.46 4.27
CA GLU A 37 -6.66 -4.21 5.37
C GLU A 37 -7.26 -2.80 5.27
N PHE A 38 -8.56 -2.69 5.53
CA PHE A 38 -9.26 -1.41 5.48
C PHE A 38 -10.29 -1.32 6.60
N VAL A 39 -10.53 -0.09 7.05
CA VAL A 39 -11.58 0.24 8.01
C VAL A 39 -12.77 0.80 7.24
N LYS A 40 -13.92 0.15 7.40
CA LYS A 40 -15.18 0.60 6.80
C LYS A 40 -15.88 1.58 7.76
N LEU A 41 -15.98 2.84 7.35
CA LEU A 41 -16.69 3.90 8.05
C LEU A 41 -17.97 4.25 7.28
N GLY A 42 -18.91 3.31 7.27
CA GLY A 42 -20.16 3.43 6.50
C GLY A 42 -19.89 3.45 4.98
N ARG A 43 -20.12 4.61 4.34
CA ARG A 43 -19.81 4.81 2.91
C ARG A 43 -18.33 5.10 2.64
N HIS A 44 -17.59 5.48 3.66
CA HIS A 44 -16.19 5.88 3.55
C HIS A 44 -15.28 4.71 3.90
N VAL A 45 -14.18 4.59 3.18
CA VAL A 45 -13.14 3.60 3.46
C VAL A 45 -11.88 4.34 3.90
N ARG A 46 -11.26 3.85 4.97
CA ARG A 46 -9.99 4.34 5.48
C ARG A 46 -8.97 3.21 5.48
N ILE A 47 -7.73 3.55 5.13
CA ILE A 47 -6.61 2.63 5.08
C ILE A 47 -5.57 3.15 6.08
N ALA A 48 -5.07 2.28 6.94
CA ALA A 48 -4.00 2.67 7.86
C ALA A 48 -2.70 2.88 7.07
N GLU A 49 -1.94 3.92 7.42
CA GLU A 49 -0.66 4.21 6.79
C GLU A 49 0.32 3.03 6.92
N SER A 50 0.33 2.34 8.07
CA SER A 50 1.13 1.12 8.29
C SER A 50 0.80 0.02 7.29
N VAL A 51 -0.48 -0.22 7.04
CA VAL A 51 -0.95 -1.24 6.09
C VAL A 51 -0.51 -0.89 4.66
N LEU A 52 -0.56 0.39 4.31
CA LEU A 52 -0.07 0.85 3.02
C LEU A 52 1.44 0.65 2.88
N ALA A 53 2.21 0.97 3.93
CA ALA A 53 3.66 0.77 3.96
C ALA A 53 4.04 -0.71 3.85
N GLU A 54 3.34 -1.60 4.57
CA GLU A 54 3.52 -3.06 4.48
C GLU A 54 3.19 -3.58 3.08
N PHE A 55 2.12 -3.06 2.45
CA PHE A 55 1.75 -3.41 1.09
C PHE A 55 2.83 -3.00 0.09
N ILE A 56 3.37 -1.78 0.21
CA ILE A 56 4.48 -1.31 -0.62
C ILE A 56 5.71 -2.19 -0.39
N ALA A 57 6.10 -2.45 0.85
CA ALA A 57 7.24 -3.29 1.17
C ALA A 57 7.10 -4.70 0.58
N SER A 58 5.91 -5.30 0.66
CA SER A 58 5.63 -6.64 0.13
C SER A 58 5.63 -6.70 -1.41
N ASN A 59 5.29 -5.60 -2.09
CA ASN A 59 5.31 -5.50 -3.56
C ASN A 59 6.60 -4.85 -4.11
N THR A 60 7.52 -4.42 -3.24
CA THR A 60 8.80 -3.85 -3.64
C THR A 60 9.72 -4.98 -4.10
N VAL A 61 9.94 -5.07 -5.41
CA VAL A 61 10.87 -6.04 -5.98
C VAL A 61 12.25 -5.42 -6.00
N SER A 62 13.18 -5.99 -5.22
CA SER A 62 14.58 -5.57 -5.26
C SER A 62 15.13 -5.72 -6.68
N PRO A 63 15.79 -4.68 -7.24
CA PRO A 63 16.43 -4.79 -8.52
C PRO A 63 17.44 -5.94 -8.47
N ARG A 64 17.29 -6.90 -9.38
CA ARG A 64 18.25 -7.98 -9.52
C ARG A 64 19.55 -7.37 -10.03
N THR A 65 20.57 -7.29 -9.18
CA THR A 65 21.93 -6.97 -9.60
C THR A 65 22.40 -8.10 -10.50
N THR A 66 22.20 -7.96 -11.80
CA THR A 66 23.00 -8.71 -12.76
C THR A 66 24.41 -8.15 -12.63
N ALA A 67 25.28 -8.88 -11.94
CA ALA A 67 26.70 -8.63 -12.01
C ALA A 67 27.09 -8.81 -13.48
N PHE A 68 27.18 -7.70 -14.22
CA PHE A 68 27.88 -7.67 -15.47
C PHE A 68 29.34 -7.96 -15.09
N LYS A 69 29.75 -9.23 -15.18
CA LYS A 69 31.15 -9.60 -15.18
C LYS A 69 31.71 -9.17 -16.54
N GLY A 70 31.85 -7.86 -16.70
CA GLY A 70 32.59 -7.23 -17.78
C GLY A 70 34.07 -7.39 -17.48
N ALA A 71 34.77 -7.96 -18.46
CA ALA A 71 36.18 -8.27 -18.45
C ALA A 71 37.07 -7.01 -18.32
N ALA A 72 38.18 -7.17 -17.61
CA ALA A 72 39.51 -6.64 -17.93
C ALA A 72 40.53 -7.40 -17.09
#